data_AF-A0A538CVC5-F1
#
_entry.id   AF-A0A538CVC5-F1
#
_cell.length_a   1.000
_cell.length_b   1.000
_cell.length_c   1.000
_cell.angle_alpha   90.00
_cell.angle_beta   90.00
_cell.angle_gamma   90.00
#
_symmetry.space_group_name_H-M   'P 1'
#
loop_
_entity.id
_entity.type
_entity.pdbx_description
1 polymer ?
#
loop_
_entity_poly.entity_id
_entity_poly.type
_entity_poly.pdbx_seq_one_letter_code
_entity_poly.pdbx_strand_id
1 'polypeptide(L)'
;MNEGARDSWWQVSLSDSHCGAGCALGDIGGEWIVWASGWMIGSTAALGPEYILDLPLAWTFGILFQYFVIAPSRGQVGRLAPLRDAIKSDTLSVLSFEVGLFGWMAVAEYAIWKSPPPIDSSSHWFLMQIGMILGFVTSWPVNRWLLRHGIKEPMPTV
;
A
#
# COMPACT_ATOMS: atom_id res chain seq x y z
N MET A 1 9.68 20.42 -20.31
CA MET A 1 9.49 19.46 -19.20
C MET A 1 8.16 19.81 -18.56
N ASN A 2 7.17 18.91 -18.62
CA ASN A 2 5.78 19.21 -18.25
C ASN A 2 5.63 19.23 -16.72
N GLU A 3 5.95 20.35 -16.08
CA GLU A 3 5.73 20.55 -14.63
C GLU A 3 4.24 20.35 -14.27
N GLY A 4 3.32 20.78 -15.14
CA GLY A 4 1.87 20.59 -14.95
C GLY A 4 1.40 19.13 -15.05
N ALA A 5 2.19 18.20 -15.61
CA ALA A 5 1.83 16.78 -15.59
C ALA A 5 2.14 16.16 -14.22
N ARG A 6 3.26 16.54 -13.60
CA ARG A 6 3.73 15.97 -12.33
C ARG A 6 2.85 16.31 -11.14
N ASP A 7 2.12 17.42 -11.17
CA ASP A 7 1.23 17.82 -10.07
C ASP A 7 -0.25 17.79 -10.42
N SER A 8 -0.60 17.28 -11.61
CA SER A 8 -1.98 17.05 -12.00
C SER A 8 -2.62 16.04 -11.04
N TRP A 9 -3.84 16.34 -10.58
CA TRP A 9 -4.56 15.46 -9.65
C TRP A 9 -4.78 14.07 -10.23
N TRP A 10 -4.92 13.98 -11.56
CA TRP A 10 -4.98 12.73 -12.29
C TRP A 10 -3.71 11.89 -12.10
N GLN A 11 -2.52 12.45 -12.35
CA GLN A 11 -1.26 11.73 -12.20
C GLN A 11 -0.97 11.32 -10.76
N VAL A 12 -1.29 12.19 -9.79
CA VAL A 12 -1.15 11.86 -8.37
C VAL A 12 -2.05 10.69 -8.01
N SER A 13 -3.31 10.73 -8.40
CA SER A 13 -4.29 9.68 -8.08
C SER A 13 -3.98 8.37 -8.78
N LEU A 14 -3.48 8.41 -10.02
CA LEU A 14 -3.02 7.23 -10.75
C LEU A 14 -1.80 6.61 -10.06
N SER A 15 -0.83 7.45 -9.68
CA SER A 15 0.36 7.06 -8.93
C SER A 15 0.02 6.39 -7.60
N ASP A 16 -0.99 6.92 -6.92
CA ASP A 16 -1.46 6.46 -5.63
C ASP A 16 -2.28 5.17 -5.73
N SER A 17 -3.17 5.08 -6.73
CA SER A 17 -3.95 3.87 -6.99
C SER A 17 -3.06 2.66 -7.28
N HIS A 18 -1.92 2.89 -7.93
CA HIS A 18 -0.99 1.85 -8.28
C HIS A 18 -0.21 1.30 -7.07
N CYS A 19 0.29 2.17 -6.19
CA CYS A 19 0.91 1.69 -4.94
C CYS A 19 -0.15 1.08 -4.00
N GLY A 20 -1.33 1.70 -3.92
CA GLY A 20 -2.46 1.20 -3.15
C GLY A 20 -2.95 -0.18 -3.63
N ALA A 21 -2.87 -0.47 -4.94
CA ALA A 21 -3.16 -1.81 -5.45
C ALA A 21 -2.15 -2.87 -4.96
N GLY A 22 -0.87 -2.48 -4.85
CA GLY A 22 0.17 -3.33 -4.27
C GLY A 22 -0.06 -3.58 -2.76
N CYS A 23 -0.38 -2.53 -2.01
CA CYS A 23 -0.76 -2.62 -0.60
C CYS A 23 -1.96 -3.55 -0.39
N ALA A 24 -3.08 -3.28 -1.08
CA ALA A 24 -4.29 -4.08 -0.96
C ALA A 24 -4.06 -5.55 -1.27
N LEU A 25 -3.26 -5.88 -2.29
CA LEU A 25 -2.91 -7.29 -2.57
C LEU A 25 -2.04 -7.92 -1.48
N GLY A 26 -1.14 -7.14 -0.90
CA GLY A 26 -0.32 -7.56 0.24
C GLY A 26 -1.16 -7.86 1.47
N ASP A 27 -2.04 -6.94 1.85
CA ASP A 27 -2.90 -7.05 3.03
C ASP A 27 -3.91 -8.18 2.88
N ILE A 28 -4.61 -8.26 1.73
CA ILE A 28 -5.54 -9.37 1.47
C ILE A 28 -4.77 -10.70 1.53
N GLY A 29 -3.60 -10.78 0.91
CA GLY A 29 -2.79 -11.98 0.91
C GLY A 29 -2.31 -12.38 2.30
N GLY A 30 -1.86 -11.41 3.10
CA GLY A 30 -1.37 -11.64 4.46
C GLY A 30 -2.48 -12.05 5.41
N GLU A 31 -3.66 -11.43 5.35
CA GLU A 31 -4.83 -11.83 6.12
C GLU A 31 -5.23 -13.30 5.84
N TRP A 32 -5.28 -13.71 4.57
CA TRP A 32 -5.56 -15.09 4.22
C TRP A 32 -4.48 -16.07 4.69
N ILE A 33 -3.20 -15.66 4.66
CA ILE A 33 -2.09 -16.47 5.18
C ILE A 33 -2.21 -16.64 6.70
N VAL A 34 -2.49 -15.58 7.44
CA VAL A 34 -2.68 -15.62 8.90
C VAL A 34 -3.87 -16.51 9.25
N TRP A 35 -5.00 -16.33 8.54
CA TRP A 35 -6.19 -17.15 8.73
C TRP A 35 -5.93 -18.63 8.43
N ALA A 36 -5.30 -18.95 7.31
CA ALA A 36 -5.04 -20.34 6.89
C ALA A 36 -3.98 -21.05 7.73
N SER A 37 -2.96 -20.33 8.19
CA SER A 37 -1.89 -20.89 9.04
C SER A 37 -2.31 -21.10 10.49
N GLY A 38 -3.47 -20.56 10.90
CA GLY A 38 -3.89 -20.61 12.30
C GLY A 38 -2.96 -19.81 13.21
N TRP A 39 -2.21 -18.83 12.68
CA TRP A 39 -1.33 -17.94 13.45
C TRP A 39 -2.13 -16.96 14.35
N MET A 40 -3.34 -17.34 14.75
CA MET A 40 -4.09 -16.74 15.86
C MET A 40 -3.61 -17.28 17.23
N ILE A 41 -2.69 -18.24 17.28
CA ILE A 41 -2.27 -18.90 18.53
C ILE A 41 -1.32 -18.00 19.32
N GLY A 42 -1.90 -17.19 20.20
CA GLY A 42 -1.24 -16.77 21.45
C GLY A 42 -0.83 -15.31 21.59
N SER A 43 -1.10 -14.42 20.62
CA SER A 43 -0.84 -12.99 20.83
C SER A 43 -2.07 -12.30 21.42
N THR A 44 -1.99 -11.98 22.71
CA THR A 44 -2.75 -10.89 23.34
C THR A 44 -2.50 -9.52 22.70
N ALA A 45 -1.60 -9.43 21.71
CA ALA A 45 -1.47 -8.29 20.83
C ALA A 45 -2.46 -8.44 19.67
N ALA A 46 -3.63 -7.84 19.85
CA ALA A 46 -4.74 -7.87 18.90
C ALA A 46 -4.46 -7.13 17.56
N LEU A 47 -3.20 -6.73 17.32
CA LEU A 47 -2.68 -6.03 16.13
C LEU A 47 -1.32 -6.59 15.66
N GLY A 48 -0.90 -7.76 16.14
CA GLY A 48 0.51 -8.20 16.06
C GLY A 48 0.89 -8.97 14.78
N PRO A 49 0.34 -10.17 14.54
CA PRO A 49 0.83 -11.06 13.48
C PRO A 49 0.50 -10.56 12.07
N GLU A 50 -0.71 -10.06 11.88
CA GLU A 50 -1.23 -9.53 10.60
C GLU A 50 -0.34 -8.39 10.12
N TYR A 51 -0.13 -7.38 10.95
CA TYR A 51 0.69 -6.21 10.63
C TYR A 51 2.16 -6.56 10.33
N ILE A 52 2.69 -7.61 10.96
CA ILE A 52 4.06 -8.10 10.72
C ILE A 52 4.17 -8.81 9.35
N LEU A 53 3.10 -9.40 8.85
CA LEU A 53 3.06 -10.14 7.59
C LEU A 53 2.61 -9.24 6.43
N ASP A 54 1.57 -8.44 6.68
CA ASP A 54 0.93 -7.52 5.75
C ASP A 54 1.91 -6.43 5.32
N LEU A 55 2.60 -5.77 6.26
CA LEU A 55 3.52 -4.68 5.91
C LEU A 55 4.67 -5.12 4.96
N PRO A 56 5.40 -6.22 5.21
CA PRO A 56 6.39 -6.71 4.25
C PRO A 56 5.78 -7.16 2.91
N LEU A 57 4.59 -7.78 2.93
CA LEU A 57 3.91 -8.20 1.70
C LEU A 57 3.47 -6.99 0.87
N ALA A 58 2.80 -6.02 1.48
CA ALA A 58 2.39 -4.75 0.89
C ALA A 58 3.59 -3.99 0.32
N TRP A 59 4.69 -3.89 1.08
CA TRP A 59 5.93 -3.27 0.62
C TRP A 59 6.54 -4.02 -0.57
N THR A 60 6.56 -5.34 -0.52
CA THR A 60 7.08 -6.16 -1.63
C THR A 60 6.24 -5.99 -2.88
N PHE A 61 4.91 -6.10 -2.80
CA PHE A 61 4.02 -5.94 -3.94
C PHE A 61 4.02 -4.52 -4.49
N GLY A 62 4.03 -3.49 -3.64
CA GLY A 62 4.15 -2.09 -4.06
C GLY A 62 5.42 -1.85 -4.87
N ILE A 63 6.58 -2.31 -4.39
CA ILE A 63 7.84 -2.20 -5.13
C ILE A 63 7.81 -3.01 -6.42
N LEU A 64 7.26 -4.23 -6.40
CA LEU A 64 7.16 -5.06 -7.60
C LEU A 64 6.33 -4.36 -8.67
N PHE A 65 5.18 -3.79 -8.30
CA PHE A 65 4.33 -3.06 -9.22
C PHE A 65 5.10 -1.86 -9.78
N GLN A 66 5.76 -1.07 -8.92
CA GLN A 66 6.52 0.10 -9.36
C GLN A 66 7.70 -0.29 -10.27
N TYR A 67 8.35 -1.42 -10.01
CA TYR A 67 9.37 -1.99 -10.89
C TYR A 67 8.81 -2.28 -12.29
N PHE A 68 7.61 -2.86 -12.39
CA PHE A 68 6.96 -3.14 -13.66
C PHE A 68 6.44 -1.91 -14.40
N VAL A 69 6.46 -0.72 -13.79
CA VAL A 69 6.26 0.55 -14.51
C VAL A 69 7.58 1.13 -14.99
N ILE A 70 8.61 1.15 -14.14
CA ILE A 70 9.90 1.79 -14.44
C ILE A 70 10.74 0.94 -15.40
N ALA A 71 10.79 -0.37 -15.23
CA ALA A 71 11.66 -1.22 -16.04
C ALA A 71 11.24 -1.26 -17.52
N PRO A 72 9.95 -1.42 -17.88
CA PRO A 72 9.52 -1.39 -19.27
C PRO A 72 9.63 0.00 -19.90
N SER A 73 9.28 1.06 -19.16
CA SER A 73 9.35 2.45 -19.67
C SER A 73 10.77 2.88 -20.04
N ARG A 74 11.79 2.26 -19.41
CA ARG A 74 13.21 2.51 -19.69
C ARG A 74 13.87 1.45 -20.57
N GLY A 75 13.15 0.42 -21.03
CA GLY A 75 13.72 -0.70 -21.78
C GLY A 75 14.73 -1.54 -20.97
N GLN A 76 14.56 -1.62 -19.65
CA GLN A 76 15.48 -2.25 -18.70
C GLN A 76 14.87 -3.46 -17.96
N VAL A 77 13.88 -4.11 -18.58
CA VAL A 77 13.23 -5.31 -18.03
C VAL A 77 14.28 -6.38 -17.69
N GLY A 78 14.24 -6.92 -16.47
CA GLY A 78 15.19 -7.92 -15.97
C GLY A 78 16.50 -7.35 -15.40
N ARG A 79 16.68 -6.02 -15.38
CA ARG A 79 17.84 -5.38 -14.73
C ARG A 79 17.51 -5.00 -13.29
N LEU A 80 18.53 -5.01 -12.43
CA LEU A 80 18.42 -4.56 -11.03
C LEU A 80 18.46 -3.04 -10.87
N ALA A 81 18.93 -2.29 -11.88
CA ALA A 81 19.04 -0.84 -11.78
C ALA A 81 17.68 -0.14 -11.52
N PRO A 82 16.57 -0.49 -12.20
CA PRO A 82 15.24 0.05 -11.90
C PRO A 82 14.71 -0.29 -10.51
N LEU A 83 15.21 -1.37 -9.88
CA LEU A 83 14.72 -1.81 -8.57
C LEU A 83 15.04 -0.78 -7.48
N ARG A 84 16.23 -0.18 -7.51
CA ARG A 84 16.61 0.87 -6.57
C ARG A 84 15.69 2.09 -6.68
N ASP A 85 15.30 2.44 -7.91
CA ASP A 85 14.41 3.55 -8.17
C ASP A 85 12.97 3.24 -7.77
N ALA A 86 12.50 2.00 -7.99
CA ALA A 86 11.22 1.53 -7.50
C ALA A 86 11.12 1.62 -5.97
N ILE A 87 12.13 1.10 -5.26
CA ILE A 87 12.21 1.19 -3.79
C ILE A 87 12.14 2.65 -3.35
N LYS A 88 12.98 3.52 -3.94
CA LYS A 88 13.06 4.93 -3.54
C LYS A 88 11.75 5.69 -3.82
N SER A 89 11.08 5.37 -4.93
CA SER A 89 9.88 6.08 -5.36
C SER A 89 8.63 5.62 -4.64
N ASP A 90 8.55 4.36 -4.20
CA ASP A 90 7.31 3.80 -3.65
C ASP A 90 7.33 3.53 -2.15
N THR A 91 8.51 3.36 -1.52
CA THR A 91 8.58 3.04 -0.08
C THR A 91 7.82 4.06 0.77
N LEU A 92 8.01 5.36 0.53
CA LEU A 92 7.35 6.39 1.33
C LEU A 92 5.83 6.41 1.07
N SER A 93 5.39 6.16 -0.17
CA SER A 93 3.96 6.08 -0.52
C SER A 93 3.29 4.88 0.15
N VAL A 94 3.91 3.70 0.06
CA VAL A 94 3.41 2.46 0.70
C VAL A 94 3.31 2.66 2.21
N LEU A 95 4.38 3.11 2.87
CA LEU A 95 4.35 3.32 4.32
C LEU A 95 3.25 4.31 4.73
N SER A 96 3.00 5.33 3.92
CA SER A 96 1.95 6.31 4.20
C SER A 96 0.54 5.74 3.97
N PHE A 97 0.38 4.85 2.99
CA PHE A 97 -0.86 4.13 2.75
C PHE A 97 -1.17 3.21 3.95
N GLU A 98 -0.18 2.42 4.36
CA GLU A 98 -0.31 1.52 5.50
C GLU A 98 -0.64 2.27 6.79
N VAL A 99 -0.01 3.42 7.06
CA VAL A 99 -0.35 4.25 8.23
C VAL A 99 -1.84 4.61 8.27
N GLY A 100 -2.47 4.89 7.12
CA GLY A 100 -3.90 5.17 7.04
C GLY A 100 -4.75 3.92 7.25
N LEU A 101 -4.41 2.82 6.58
CA LEU A 101 -5.14 1.55 6.65
C LEU A 101 -5.03 0.91 8.03
N PHE A 102 -3.81 0.67 8.49
CA PHE A 102 -3.52 0.09 9.80
C PHE A 102 -3.96 0.99 10.95
N GLY A 103 -3.81 2.31 10.78
CA GLY A 103 -4.32 3.28 11.75
C GLY A 103 -5.82 3.20 11.90
N TRP A 104 -6.55 3.06 10.79
CA TRP A 104 -8.00 2.86 10.82
C TRP A 104 -8.39 1.53 11.45
N MET A 105 -7.76 0.43 11.05
CA MET A 105 -8.05 -0.89 11.59
C MET A 105 -7.85 -0.92 13.10
N ALA A 106 -6.77 -0.31 13.60
CA ALA A 106 -6.53 -0.16 15.03
C ALA A 106 -7.60 0.70 15.72
N VAL A 107 -8.01 1.84 15.12
CA VAL A 107 -9.08 2.67 15.67
C VAL A 107 -10.42 1.92 15.70
N ALA A 108 -10.77 1.21 14.63
CA ALA A 108 -12.01 0.46 14.54
C ALA A 108 -12.07 -0.65 15.61
N GLU A 109 -10.95 -1.31 15.86
CA GLU A 109 -10.84 -2.34 16.89
C GLU A 109 -11.02 -1.75 18.31
N TYR A 110 -10.25 -0.73 18.66
CA TYR A 110 -10.25 -0.17 20.03
C TYR A 110 -11.48 0.69 20.33
N ALA A 111 -12.00 1.42 19.35
CA ALA A 111 -13.08 2.39 19.57
C ALA A 111 -14.49 1.84 19.28
N ILE A 112 -14.64 0.88 18.36
CA ILE A 112 -15.96 0.44 17.88
C ILE A 112 -16.31 -0.94 18.42
N TRP A 113 -15.47 -1.96 18.18
CA TRP A 113 -15.86 -3.36 18.39
C TRP A 113 -15.33 -3.98 19.69
N LYS A 114 -14.33 -3.37 20.36
CA LYS A 114 -13.64 -3.90 21.57
C LYS A 114 -12.96 -5.26 21.38
N SER A 115 -13.11 -5.88 20.21
CA SER A 115 -12.42 -7.08 19.73
C SER A 115 -12.51 -7.07 18.19
N PRO A 116 -11.44 -7.45 17.47
CA PRO A 116 -11.45 -7.40 16.01
C PRO A 116 -12.45 -8.42 15.45
N PRO A 117 -13.25 -8.05 14.42
CA PRO A 117 -14.12 -9.00 13.76
C PRO A 117 -13.28 -10.12 13.12
N PRO A 118 -13.78 -11.36 13.08
CA PRO A 118 -13.08 -12.46 12.43
C PRO A 118 -12.78 -12.16 10.96
N ILE A 119 -11.62 -12.59 10.45
CA ILE A 119 -11.20 -12.39 9.04
C ILE A 119 -12.22 -13.01 8.06
N ASP A 120 -12.89 -14.10 8.43
CA ASP A 120 -13.93 -14.75 7.63
C ASP A 120 -15.30 -14.04 7.67
N SER A 121 -15.41 -12.91 8.36
CA SER A 121 -16.64 -12.13 8.50
C SER A 121 -16.72 -10.97 7.50
N SER A 122 -17.92 -10.66 7.00
CA SER A 122 -18.13 -9.49 6.12
C SER A 122 -17.79 -8.15 6.79
N SER A 123 -17.87 -8.08 8.12
CA SER A 123 -17.55 -6.88 8.89
C SER A 123 -16.07 -6.53 8.80
N HIS A 124 -15.18 -7.53 8.84
CA HIS A 124 -13.74 -7.35 8.71
C HIS A 124 -13.38 -6.72 7.36
N TRP A 125 -13.85 -7.34 6.27
CA TRP A 125 -13.62 -6.82 4.92
C TRP A 125 -14.24 -5.44 4.70
N PHE A 126 -15.40 -5.14 5.30
CA PHE A 126 -15.98 -3.81 5.24
C PHE A 126 -15.10 -2.74 5.92
N LEU A 127 -14.51 -3.06 7.08
CA LEU A 127 -13.56 -2.17 7.74
C LEU A 127 -12.28 -2.01 6.92
N MET A 128 -11.80 -3.08 6.29
CA MET A 128 -10.66 -3.04 5.38
C MET A 128 -10.92 -2.10 4.19
N GLN A 129 -12.12 -2.11 3.60
CA GLN A 129 -12.49 -1.16 2.54
C GLN A 129 -12.37 0.30 3.00
N ILE A 130 -12.79 0.62 4.23
CA ILE A 130 -12.63 1.95 4.80
C ILE A 130 -11.14 2.25 5.04
N GLY A 131 -10.39 1.26 5.54
CA GLY A 131 -8.94 1.33 5.71
C GLY A 131 -8.23 1.68 4.42
N MET A 132 -8.57 1.05 3.30
CA MET A 132 -8.00 1.35 1.98
C MET A 132 -8.31 2.78 1.51
N ILE A 133 -9.52 3.29 1.78
CA ILE A 133 -9.88 4.68 1.46
C ILE A 133 -9.02 5.64 2.28
N LEU A 134 -8.83 5.36 3.57
CA LEU A 134 -8.00 6.19 4.44
C LEU A 134 -6.52 6.09 4.08
N GLY A 135 -6.05 4.90 3.70
CA GLY A 135 -4.72 4.68 3.15
C GLY A 135 -4.47 5.53 1.91
N PHE A 136 -5.41 5.54 0.95
CA PHE A 136 -5.35 6.42 -0.21
C PHE A 136 -5.26 7.89 0.20
N VAL A 137 -6.11 8.34 1.13
CA VAL A 137 -6.10 9.73 1.61
C VAL A 137 -4.77 10.11 2.26
N THR A 138 -4.13 9.20 2.99
CA THR A 138 -2.84 9.46 3.66
C THR A 138 -1.65 9.39 2.70
N SER A 139 -1.68 8.50 1.71
CA SER A 139 -0.61 8.38 0.71
C SER A 139 -0.71 9.40 -0.42
N TRP A 140 -1.89 9.95 -0.71
CA TRP A 140 -2.08 10.98 -1.75
C TRP A 140 -1.16 12.21 -1.62
N PRO A 141 -1.07 12.90 -0.46
CA PRO A 141 -0.17 14.05 -0.32
C PRO A 141 1.30 13.67 -0.45
N VAL A 142 1.66 12.44 -0.07
CA VAL A 142 3.02 11.90 -0.17
C VAL A 142 3.37 11.61 -1.62
N ASN A 143 2.49 10.95 -2.37
CA ASN A 143 2.64 10.75 -3.81
C ASN A 143 2.78 12.10 -4.54
N ARG A 144 1.96 13.11 -4.19
CA ARG A 144 2.08 14.46 -4.75
C ARG A 144 3.44 15.09 -4.46
N TRP A 145 3.94 14.95 -3.23
CA TRP A 145 5.25 15.46 -2.84
C TRP A 145 6.39 14.77 -3.61
N LEU A 146 6.35 13.44 -3.73
CA LEU A 146 7.34 12.64 -4.44
C LEU A 146 7.41 12.98 -5.93
N LEU A 147 6.25 13.18 -6.58
CA LEU A 147 6.16 13.57 -7.99
C LEU A 147 6.70 14.99 -8.21
N ARG A 148 6.38 15.94 -7.32
CA ARG A 148 6.87 17.33 -7.39
C ARG A 148 8.38 17.45 -7.24
N HIS A 149 8.98 16.63 -6.39
CA HIS A 149 10.43 16.62 -6.18
C HIS A 149 11.18 15.76 -7.21
N GLY A 150 10.48 15.17 -8.18
CA GLY A 150 11.08 14.33 -9.21
C GLY A 150 11.70 13.03 -8.67
N ILE A 151 11.31 12.61 -7.47
CA ILE A 151 11.71 11.33 -6.87
C ILE A 151 10.92 10.19 -7.52
N LYS A 152 9.63 10.44 -7.80
CA LYS A 152 8.73 9.55 -8.53
C LYS A 152 8.50 10.09 -9.93
N GLU A 153 8.54 9.21 -10.92
CA GLU A 153 8.24 9.56 -12.31
C GLU A 153 6.72 9.53 -12.57
N PRO A 154 6.17 10.43 -13.41
CA PRO A 154 4.79 10.34 -13.86
C PRO A 154 4.51 8.99 -14.50
N MET A 155 3.31 8.46 -14.26
CA MET A 155 2.92 7.19 -14.85
C MET A 155 2.62 7.36 -16.35
N PRO A 156 3.00 6.37 -17.18
CA PRO A 156 2.61 6.36 -18.59
C PRO A 156 1.10 6.44 -18.71
N THR A 157 0.60 7.42 -19.45
CA THR A 157 -0.81 7.46 -19.86
C THR A 157 -0.94 6.72 -21.18
N VAL A 158 -1.86 5.76 -21.25
CA VAL A 158 -2.31 5.15 -22.51
C VAL A 158 -3.06 6.15 -23.36
#